data_AF-A0A924SRF3-F1
#
_entry.id   AF-A0A924SRF3-F1
#
_cell.length_a   1.000
_cell.length_b   1.000
_cell.length_c   1.000
_cell.angle_alpha   90.00
_cell.angle_beta   90.00
_cell.angle_gamma   90.00
#
_symmetry.space_group_name_H-M   'P 1'
#
loop_
_entity.id
_entity.type
_entity.pdbx_description
1 polymer ?
#
loop_
_entity_poly.entity_id
_entity_poly.type
_entity_poly.pdbx_seq_one_letter_code
_entity_poly.pdbx_strand_id
1 'polypeptide(L)'
;MLTHIDEKNQQPTMVDVSGKAVTQRVARAQSRVQLPPELRPYFQGKELILKKGPVFHTAIIAGTMAAKKTHEIIPFCHQIPIESCKFTIEMDDSLRVTVQCEVKTTSRTGVEMEALTGAMTAALTIYDMCKAVSHDIVIEDTRLLSKIGGKRTVLDRPLYGLVLTGGKSERMKRDKALISYHGKPHAQYIREILKNHCQEVYLSAQQDQWAGTALEKLPTVVDSRVTSGPASGDVRGPIVGILSAFAKHPDAHWLVVACDLIHFNSRTVENLLASHDPAGVATAYRNSEKDFAEPLCALYTPAARSLFTAALESGIQCPVKVLKNAQIHEAPEARQIRVIDQTEGVNLANVNTFEEFAELA
;
A
#
# COMPACT_ATOMS: atom_id res chain seq x y z
N MET A 1 -2.02 5.63 -23.74
CA MET A 1 -0.85 6.25 -23.10
C MET A 1 -1.25 7.70 -22.84
N LEU A 2 -1.09 8.25 -21.63
CA LEU A 2 -1.43 9.66 -21.38
C LEU A 2 -0.15 10.47 -21.59
N THR A 3 0.00 11.07 -22.77
CA THR A 3 1.16 11.89 -23.11
C THR A 3 0.81 13.36 -22.89
N HIS A 4 1.74 14.15 -22.37
CA HIS A 4 1.65 15.62 -22.38
C HIS A 4 1.91 16.19 -23.78
N ILE A 5 1.56 15.43 -24.81
CA ILE A 5 1.83 15.72 -26.22
C ILE A 5 0.57 15.34 -26.97
N ASP A 6 0.02 16.30 -27.72
CA ASP A 6 -1.09 16.06 -28.65
C ASP A 6 -0.63 15.17 -29.82
N GLU A 7 -1.40 14.13 -30.13
CA GLU A 7 -1.13 13.17 -31.20
C GLU A 7 -1.17 13.82 -32.60
N LYS A 8 -1.93 14.90 -32.78
CA LYS A 8 -2.06 15.57 -34.09
C LYS A 8 -0.92 16.52 -34.41
N ASN A 9 -0.53 17.34 -33.43
CA ASN A 9 0.39 18.46 -33.68
C ASN A 9 1.73 18.34 -32.94
N GLN A 10 1.94 17.27 -32.17
CA GLN A 10 3.10 17.06 -31.29
C GLN A 10 3.36 18.23 -30.31
N GLN A 11 2.33 19.02 -30.00
CA GLN A 11 2.46 20.16 -29.10
C GLN A 11 2.28 19.72 -27.64
N PRO A 12 3.03 20.33 -26.71
CA PRO A 12 2.81 20.11 -25.30
C PRO A 12 1.39 20.47 -24.87
N THR A 13 0.70 19.58 -24.16
CA THR A 13 -0.67 19.80 -23.72
C THR A 13 -0.92 19.30 -22.29
N MET A 14 -1.84 19.97 -21.60
CA MET A 14 -2.36 19.52 -20.32
C MET A 14 -3.38 18.41 -20.57
N VAL A 15 -3.22 17.28 -19.88
CA VAL A 15 -4.14 16.13 -20.02
C VAL A 15 -5.53 16.50 -19.50
N ASP A 16 -6.57 16.29 -20.30
CA ASP A 16 -7.94 16.43 -19.82
C ASP A 16 -8.27 15.33 -18.79
N VAL A 17 -8.77 15.75 -17.63
CA VAL A 17 -9.14 14.89 -16.51
C VAL A 17 -10.63 14.95 -16.20
N SER A 18 -11.43 15.68 -16.98
CA SER A 18 -12.87 15.92 -16.77
C SER A 18 -13.66 14.61 -16.57
N GLY A 19 -13.39 13.59 -17.38
CA GLY A 19 -14.04 12.27 -17.31
C GLY A 19 -13.50 11.32 -16.23
N LYS A 20 -12.52 11.73 -15.43
CA LYS A 20 -11.98 10.89 -14.34
C LYS A 20 -12.81 11.06 -13.07
N ALA A 21 -12.99 9.96 -12.33
CA ALA A 21 -13.62 9.99 -11.02
C ALA A 21 -12.81 10.84 -10.03
N VAL A 22 -13.55 11.56 -9.18
CA VAL A 22 -12.99 12.25 -8.01
C VAL A 22 -12.78 11.19 -6.93
N THR A 23 -11.54 11.04 -6.46
CA THR A 23 -11.17 10.08 -5.42
C THR A 23 -10.22 10.74 -4.44
N GLN A 24 -10.11 10.20 -3.22
CA GLN A 24 -9.02 10.57 -2.33
C GLN A 24 -7.68 10.14 -2.94
N ARG A 25 -6.69 11.02 -2.84
CA ARG A 25 -5.35 10.83 -3.42
C ARG A 25 -4.31 11.29 -2.43
N VAL A 26 -3.28 10.48 -2.28
CA VAL A 26 -2.16 10.73 -1.36
C VAL A 26 -0.87 10.48 -2.11
N ALA A 27 0.10 11.37 -1.97
CA ALA A 27 1.46 11.15 -2.44
C ALA A 27 2.45 11.47 -1.34
N ARG A 28 3.51 10.65 -1.24
CA ARG A 28 4.64 10.89 -0.36
C ARG A 28 5.92 10.93 -1.19
N ALA A 29 6.69 11.99 -1.05
CA ALA A 29 7.98 12.15 -1.70
C ALA A 29 9.08 12.43 -0.69
N GLN A 30 10.32 12.22 -1.11
CA GLN A 30 11.51 12.47 -0.31
C GLN A 30 12.50 13.33 -1.08
N SER A 31 13.30 14.10 -0.35
CA SER A 31 14.62 14.60 -0.76
C SER A 31 15.62 14.40 0.37
N ARG A 32 16.90 14.23 0.07
CA ARG A 32 17.97 14.10 1.07
C ARG A 32 18.96 15.24 0.93
N VAL A 33 19.48 15.69 2.07
CA VAL A 33 20.54 16.71 2.14
C VAL A 33 21.70 16.16 2.94
N GLN A 34 22.84 15.95 2.29
CA GLN A 34 24.08 15.62 2.97
C GLN A 34 24.72 16.92 3.47
N LEU A 35 24.80 17.07 4.79
CA LEU A 35 25.47 18.19 5.43
C LEU A 35 26.93 17.82 5.73
N PRO A 36 27.88 18.75 5.60
CA PRO A 36 29.27 18.49 5.94
C PRO A 36 29.49 18.59 7.48
N PRO A 37 30.59 18.01 8.01
CA PRO A 37 30.83 17.86 9.45
C PRO A 37 30.76 19.15 10.27
N GLU A 38 31.07 20.30 9.66
CA GLU A 38 31.06 21.63 10.29
C GLU A 38 29.66 22.03 10.78
N LEU A 39 28.60 21.40 10.26
CA LEU A 39 27.23 21.65 10.69
C LEU A 39 26.80 20.85 11.94
N ARG A 40 27.56 19.83 12.36
CA ARG A 40 27.23 19.00 13.54
C ARG A 40 27.03 19.82 14.82
N PRO A 41 27.87 20.80 15.17
CA PRO A 41 27.73 21.55 16.43
C PRO A 41 26.42 22.35 16.54
N TYR A 42 25.76 22.62 15.42
CA TYR A 42 24.52 23.39 15.37
C TYR A 42 23.27 22.52 15.52
N PHE A 43 23.42 21.20 15.52
CA PHE A 43 22.29 20.29 15.70
C PHE A 43 22.00 20.08 17.18
N GLN A 44 20.80 20.46 17.60
CA GLN A 44 20.40 20.48 18.99
C GLN A 44 19.01 19.84 19.13
N GLY A 45 18.94 18.73 19.87
CA GLY A 45 17.71 17.95 20.03
C GLY A 45 17.28 17.30 18.71
N LYS A 46 16.40 17.95 17.96
CA LYS A 46 15.86 17.50 16.66
C LYS A 46 15.81 18.62 15.62
N GLU A 47 16.54 19.71 15.85
CA GLU A 47 16.53 20.90 15.00
C GLU A 47 17.97 21.40 14.79
N LEU A 48 18.23 21.98 13.62
CA LEU A 48 19.48 22.65 13.31
C LEU A 48 19.30 24.15 13.53
N ILE A 49 20.05 24.72 14.48
CA ILE A 49 19.90 26.12 14.90
C ILE A 49 21.12 26.92 14.44
N LEU A 50 20.92 27.82 13.48
CA LEU A 50 21.94 28.74 12.98
C LEU A 50 21.60 30.19 13.36
N LYS A 51 22.50 31.13 13.05
CA LYS A 51 22.22 32.58 13.22
C LYS A 51 20.98 33.04 12.45
N LYS A 52 20.62 32.33 11.37
CA LYS A 52 19.40 32.57 10.58
C LYS A 52 18.12 32.04 11.24
N GLY A 53 18.22 31.34 12.38
CA GLY A 53 17.10 30.72 13.07
C GLY A 53 17.02 29.20 12.87
N PRO A 54 15.86 28.59 13.20
CA PRO A 54 15.63 27.15 13.09
C PRO A 54 15.48 26.70 11.64
N VAL A 55 16.39 25.86 11.16
CA VAL A 55 16.51 25.52 9.74
C VAL A 55 15.37 24.61 9.27
N PHE A 56 15.05 23.55 10.02
CA PHE A 56 14.03 22.58 9.61
C PHE A 56 12.63 23.19 9.69
N HIS A 57 12.31 23.98 10.72
CA HIS A 57 11.07 24.74 10.76
C HIS A 57 10.89 25.69 9.56
N THR A 58 11.94 26.43 9.18
CA THR A 58 11.88 27.29 7.98
C THR A 58 11.69 26.46 6.70
N ALA A 59 12.35 25.30 6.60
CA ALA A 59 12.21 24.39 5.46
C ALA A 59 10.78 23.83 5.33
N ILE A 60 10.10 23.52 6.44
CA ILE A 60 8.69 23.08 6.45
C ILE A 60 7.77 24.16 5.87
N ILE A 61 7.96 25.42 6.28
CA ILE A 61 7.16 26.55 5.78
C ILE A 61 7.36 26.72 4.27
N ALA A 62 8.62 26.77 3.83
CA ALA A 62 8.96 26.93 2.41
C ALA A 62 8.42 25.76 1.56
N GLY A 63 8.61 24.52 2.02
CA GLY A 63 8.07 23.34 1.36
C GLY A 63 6.54 23.35 1.28
N THR A 64 5.85 23.78 2.33
CA THR A 64 4.38 23.89 2.33
C THR A 64 3.89 24.95 1.34
N MET A 65 4.58 26.09 1.26
CA MET A 65 4.27 27.14 0.28
C MET A 65 4.49 26.64 -1.15
N ALA A 66 5.60 25.94 -1.39
CA ALA A 66 5.95 25.41 -2.71
C ALA A 66 4.95 24.34 -3.17
N ALA A 67 4.55 23.41 -2.29
CA ALA A 67 3.54 22.41 -2.61
C ALA A 67 2.24 23.06 -3.11
N LYS A 68 1.77 24.13 -2.45
CA LYS A 68 0.57 24.89 -2.86
C LYS A 68 0.73 25.62 -4.20
N LYS A 69 1.96 25.95 -4.58
CA LYS A 69 2.31 26.69 -5.81
C LYS A 69 2.88 25.80 -6.92
N THR A 70 2.76 24.48 -6.80
CA THR A 70 3.30 23.53 -7.78
C THR A 70 2.85 23.82 -9.22
N HIS A 71 1.58 24.14 -9.40
CA HIS A 71 0.99 24.49 -10.71
C HIS A 71 1.53 25.80 -11.31
N GLU A 72 2.14 26.69 -10.51
CA GLU A 72 2.81 27.90 -11.01
C GLU A 72 4.22 27.58 -11.54
N ILE A 73 4.82 26.47 -11.09
CA ILE A 73 6.21 26.10 -11.38
C ILE A 73 6.29 25.00 -12.45
N ILE A 74 5.38 24.02 -12.41
CA ILE A 74 5.35 22.89 -13.34
C ILE A 74 4.30 23.13 -14.43
N PRO A 75 4.70 23.39 -15.70
CA PRO A 75 3.82 24.00 -16.71
C PRO A 75 2.49 23.30 -17.04
N PHE A 76 2.40 21.98 -16.89
CA PHE A 76 1.19 21.20 -17.22
C PHE A 76 0.53 20.53 -16.01
N CYS A 77 0.92 20.92 -14.79
CA CYS A 77 0.20 20.53 -13.60
C CYS A 77 -1.15 21.24 -13.53
N HIS A 78 -2.19 20.48 -13.21
CA HIS A 78 -3.49 21.07 -12.85
C HIS A 78 -3.36 21.83 -11.54
N GLN A 79 -4.17 22.87 -11.36
CA GLN A 79 -4.37 23.48 -10.05
C GLN A 79 -5.24 22.54 -9.20
N ILE A 80 -4.72 22.10 -8.05
CA ILE A 80 -5.37 21.11 -7.18
C ILE A 80 -5.61 21.70 -5.78
N PRO A 81 -6.82 21.57 -5.20
CA PRO A 81 -7.07 21.96 -3.82
C PRO A 81 -6.39 20.96 -2.86
N ILE A 82 -5.30 21.38 -2.22
CA ILE A 82 -4.60 20.58 -1.22
C ILE A 82 -5.40 20.60 0.09
N GLU A 83 -5.72 19.42 0.61
CA GLU A 83 -6.43 19.23 1.88
C GLU A 83 -5.47 19.04 3.05
N SER A 84 -4.31 18.41 2.80
CA SER A 84 -3.27 18.19 3.81
C SER A 84 -1.89 18.23 3.17
N CYS A 85 -0.94 18.86 3.86
CA CYS A 85 0.48 18.85 3.51
C CYS A 85 1.27 18.71 4.81
N LYS A 86 2.04 17.63 4.94
CA LYS A 86 2.80 17.30 6.15
C LYS A 86 4.25 17.06 5.79
N PHE A 87 5.14 17.47 6.69
CA PHE A 87 6.57 17.25 6.56
C PHE A 87 7.12 16.48 7.75
N THR A 88 8.05 15.58 7.47
CA THR A 88 8.91 14.93 8.45
C THR A 88 10.35 15.20 8.04
N ILE A 89 11.13 15.80 8.93
CA ILE A 89 12.55 16.10 8.70
C ILE A 89 13.34 15.47 9.83
N GLU A 90 14.25 14.58 9.48
CA GLU A 90 15.09 13.85 10.44
C GLU A 90 16.52 13.87 9.95
N MET A 91 17.48 13.96 10.87
CA MET A 91 18.91 13.89 10.55
C MET A 91 19.53 12.71 11.28
N ASP A 92 20.29 11.90 10.55
CA ASP A 92 21.01 10.75 11.12
C ASP A 92 22.42 11.15 11.63
N ASP A 93 23.13 10.18 12.21
CA ASP A 93 24.49 10.38 12.73
C ASP A 93 25.53 10.68 11.65
N SER A 94 25.24 10.34 10.39
CA SER A 94 26.08 10.68 9.23
C SER A 94 25.80 12.09 8.68
N LEU A 95 25.03 12.91 9.40
CA LEU A 95 24.62 14.27 8.99
C LEU A 95 23.80 14.30 7.71
N ARG A 96 23.13 13.19 7.40
CA ARG A 96 22.19 13.12 6.29
C ARG A 96 20.81 13.50 6.79
N VAL A 97 20.28 14.59 6.27
CA VAL A 97 18.91 15.03 6.52
C VAL A 97 17.98 14.38 5.51
N THR A 98 16.97 13.67 5.99
CA THR A 98 15.89 13.12 5.17
C THR A 98 14.65 14.00 5.33
N VAL A 99 14.21 14.60 4.22
CA VAL A 99 13.00 15.42 4.15
C VAL A 99 11.91 14.62 3.44
N GLN A 100 10.83 14.31 4.13
CA GLN A 100 9.66 13.67 3.56
C GLN A 100 8.47 14.64 3.52
N CYS A 101 7.79 14.71 2.38
CA CYS A 101 6.58 15.51 2.18
C CYS A 101 5.42 14.58 1.82
N GLU A 102 4.33 14.61 2.59
CA GLU A 102 3.07 13.93 2.29
C GLU A 102 1.98 14.95 1.95
N VAL A 103 1.35 14.79 0.79
CA VAL A 103 0.26 15.65 0.31
C VAL A 103 -1.00 14.82 0.09
N LYS A 104 -2.16 15.37 0.47
CA LYS A 104 -3.49 14.76 0.30
C LYS A 104 -4.45 15.71 -0.39
N THR A 105 -5.33 15.14 -1.23
CA THR A 105 -6.44 15.84 -1.88
C THR A 105 -7.57 14.87 -2.20
N THR A 106 -8.77 15.40 -2.43
CA THR A 106 -9.87 14.70 -3.11
C THR A 106 -10.07 15.32 -4.49
N SER A 107 -9.56 14.67 -5.54
CA SER A 107 -9.49 15.25 -6.89
C SER A 107 -9.50 14.20 -8.01
N ARG A 108 -9.51 14.67 -9.27
CA ARG A 108 -9.46 13.85 -10.49
C ARG A 108 -8.05 13.47 -10.93
N THR A 109 -7.04 14.13 -10.37
CA THR A 109 -5.62 13.92 -10.68
C THR A 109 -4.79 13.82 -9.39
N GLY A 110 -3.66 13.14 -9.48
CA GLY A 110 -2.77 12.89 -8.34
C GLY A 110 -1.98 14.11 -7.89
N VAL A 111 -1.33 13.99 -6.73
CA VAL A 111 -0.55 15.06 -6.07
C VAL A 111 0.94 14.72 -5.94
N GLU A 112 1.45 13.89 -6.85
CA GLU A 112 2.88 13.51 -6.86
C GLU A 112 3.79 14.72 -6.98
N MET A 113 3.41 15.65 -7.86
CA MET A 113 4.22 16.84 -8.14
C MET A 113 4.21 17.80 -6.95
N GLU A 114 3.11 17.91 -6.23
CA GLU A 114 3.01 18.72 -5.02
C GLU A 114 3.92 18.18 -3.92
N ALA A 115 3.94 16.86 -3.72
CA ALA A 115 4.81 16.21 -2.75
C ALA A 115 6.30 16.37 -3.13
N LEU A 116 6.65 16.14 -4.40
CA LEU A 116 8.02 16.28 -4.92
C LEU A 116 8.52 17.73 -4.81
N THR A 117 7.69 18.69 -5.22
CA THR A 117 8.02 20.12 -5.18
C THR A 117 8.19 20.60 -3.74
N GLY A 118 7.32 20.15 -2.84
CA GLY A 118 7.44 20.44 -1.41
C GLY A 118 8.74 19.91 -0.80
N ALA A 119 9.06 18.63 -1.03
CA ALA A 119 10.29 18.00 -0.52
C ALA A 119 11.56 18.66 -1.07
N MET A 120 11.61 18.92 -2.39
CA MET A 120 12.74 19.57 -3.04
C MET A 120 12.94 21.00 -2.53
N THR A 121 11.86 21.79 -2.38
CA THR A 121 11.99 23.18 -1.92
C THR A 121 12.41 23.25 -0.45
N ALA A 122 11.92 22.34 0.39
CA ALA A 122 12.39 22.21 1.75
C ALA A 122 13.91 21.88 1.80
N ALA A 123 14.39 20.96 0.95
CA ALA A 123 15.83 20.68 0.83
C ALA A 123 16.65 21.90 0.36
N LEU A 124 16.17 22.64 -0.65
CA LEU A 124 16.79 23.89 -1.11
C LEU A 124 16.82 24.96 0.01
N THR A 125 15.80 24.98 0.86
CA THR A 125 15.74 25.91 2.00
C THR A 125 16.75 25.52 3.08
N ILE A 126 16.93 24.22 3.35
CA ILE A 126 18.01 23.75 4.24
C ILE A 126 19.36 24.22 3.71
N TYR A 127 19.61 24.04 2.41
CA TYR A 127 20.82 24.55 1.76
C TYR A 127 20.97 26.06 1.97
N ASP A 128 19.95 26.87 1.67
CA ASP A 128 20.02 28.33 1.81
C ASP A 128 20.38 28.77 3.24
N MET A 129 19.77 28.11 4.21
CA MET A 129 19.95 28.39 5.62
C MET A 129 21.36 28.00 6.11
N CYS A 130 21.94 26.94 5.54
CA CYS A 130 23.23 26.39 5.96
C CYS A 130 24.44 26.91 5.17
N LYS A 131 24.25 27.43 3.95
CA LYS A 131 25.37 27.78 3.03
C LYS A 131 26.37 28.81 3.55
N ALA A 132 26.00 29.56 4.59
CA ALA A 132 26.92 30.50 5.25
C ALA A 132 28.01 29.79 6.09
N VAL A 133 27.78 28.53 6.49
CA VAL A 133 28.75 27.70 7.23
C VAL A 133 29.62 26.91 6.24
N SER A 134 29.00 26.26 5.26
CA SER A 134 29.71 25.53 4.20
C SER A 134 28.87 25.45 2.93
N HIS A 135 29.54 25.45 1.77
CA HIS A 135 28.91 25.24 0.46
C HIS A 135 28.95 23.77 0.00
N ASP A 136 29.65 22.89 0.73
CA ASP A 136 29.79 21.47 0.39
C ASP A 136 28.55 20.64 0.78
N ILE A 137 27.38 21.26 0.66
CA ILE A 137 26.08 20.65 0.93
C ILE A 137 25.57 20.01 -0.35
N VAL A 138 25.17 18.75 -0.29
CA VAL A 138 24.65 18.01 -1.46
C VAL A 138 23.17 17.71 -1.27
N ILE A 139 22.34 18.08 -2.24
CA ILE A 139 20.93 17.64 -2.31
C ILE A 139 20.87 16.45 -3.26
N GLU A 140 20.31 15.34 -2.80
CA GLU A 140 20.26 14.06 -3.52
C GLU A 140 18.95 13.29 -3.27
N ASP A 141 18.80 12.16 -3.97
CA ASP A 141 17.71 11.18 -3.79
C ASP A 141 16.30 11.81 -3.71
N THR A 142 16.01 12.78 -4.59
CA THR A 142 14.66 13.32 -4.70
C THR A 142 13.79 12.39 -5.53
N ARG A 143 12.80 11.77 -4.87
CA ARG A 143 11.94 10.75 -5.51
C ARG A 143 10.59 10.61 -4.84
N LEU A 144 9.65 10.01 -5.57
CA LEU A 144 8.36 9.59 -5.05
C LEU A 144 8.54 8.30 -4.25
N LEU A 145 8.08 8.27 -3.01
CA LEU A 145 8.07 7.08 -2.15
C LEU A 145 6.79 6.29 -2.33
N SER A 146 5.64 6.98 -2.37
CA SER A 146 4.35 6.33 -2.58
C SER A 146 3.32 7.26 -3.21
N LYS A 147 2.35 6.66 -3.89
CA LYS A 147 1.14 7.31 -4.39
C LYS A 147 -0.03 6.34 -4.26
N ILE A 148 -1.12 6.81 -3.67
CA ILE A 148 -2.37 6.10 -3.53
C ILE A 148 -3.49 6.94 -4.16
N GLY A 149 -4.46 6.27 -4.78
CA GLY A 149 -5.62 6.90 -5.42
C GLY A 149 -5.47 7.11 -6.93
N GLY A 150 -6.55 6.84 -7.66
CA GLY A 150 -6.55 6.76 -9.12
C GLY A 150 -6.16 5.38 -9.66
N LYS A 151 -5.76 5.32 -10.94
CA LYS A 151 -5.56 4.06 -11.67
C LYS A 151 -4.31 3.25 -11.30
N ARG A 152 -3.35 3.85 -10.59
CA ARG A 152 -2.07 3.20 -10.29
C ARG A 152 -1.59 3.60 -8.91
N THR A 153 -1.35 2.59 -8.09
CA THR A 153 -0.68 2.70 -6.80
C THR A 153 0.84 2.57 -7.02
N VAL A 154 1.61 3.38 -6.30
CA VAL A 154 3.06 3.27 -6.19
C VAL A 154 3.38 3.14 -4.70
N LEU A 155 4.18 2.13 -4.34
CA LEU A 155 4.71 1.93 -2.99
C LEU A 155 6.23 1.76 -3.09
N ASP A 156 6.88 1.62 -1.93
CA ASP A 156 8.31 1.33 -1.82
C ASP A 156 8.72 -0.03 -2.44
N ARG A 157 7.75 -0.93 -2.60
CA ARG A 157 7.89 -2.26 -3.19
C ARG A 157 6.72 -2.59 -4.12
N PRO A 158 6.87 -3.55 -5.05
CA PRO A 158 5.76 -4.02 -5.86
C PRO A 158 4.56 -4.46 -5.02
N LEU A 159 3.35 -4.19 -5.52
CA LEU A 159 2.10 -4.63 -4.90
C LEU A 159 1.39 -5.62 -5.83
N TYR A 160 1.19 -6.84 -5.34
CA TYR A 160 0.41 -7.87 -6.02
C TYR A 160 -0.90 -8.14 -5.28
N GLY A 161 -1.92 -8.57 -6.02
CA GLY A 161 -3.17 -9.04 -5.44
C GLY A 161 -3.21 -10.56 -5.38
N LEU A 162 -3.81 -11.11 -4.33
CA LEU A 162 -4.11 -12.53 -4.20
C LEU A 162 -5.58 -12.69 -3.83
N VAL A 163 -6.36 -13.32 -4.71
CA VAL A 163 -7.71 -13.78 -4.40
C VAL A 163 -7.62 -15.23 -3.94
N LEU A 164 -7.97 -15.46 -2.68
CA LEU A 164 -8.01 -16.79 -2.10
C LEU A 164 -9.29 -17.48 -2.56
N THR A 165 -9.18 -18.32 -3.59
CA THR A 165 -10.34 -18.96 -4.21
C THR A 165 -10.78 -20.26 -3.53
N GLY A 166 -10.04 -20.72 -2.53
CA GLY A 166 -10.34 -21.93 -1.76
C GLY A 166 -10.39 -23.20 -2.62
N GLY A 167 -10.65 -24.35 -2.01
CA GLY A 167 -10.96 -25.61 -2.70
C GLY A 167 -12.27 -26.20 -2.20
N LYS A 168 -12.98 -26.95 -3.07
CA LYS A 168 -14.28 -27.64 -2.88
C LYS A 168 -14.91 -27.42 -1.51
N SER A 169 -15.75 -26.39 -1.40
CA SER A 169 -16.52 -26.14 -0.18
C SER A 169 -17.47 -27.31 0.08
N GLU A 170 -17.15 -28.13 1.08
CA GLU A 170 -17.98 -29.27 1.51
C GLU A 170 -19.42 -28.86 1.89
N ARG A 171 -19.58 -27.63 2.38
CA ARG A 171 -20.88 -27.06 2.81
C ARG A 171 -21.73 -26.53 1.67
N MET A 172 -21.11 -25.98 0.61
CA MET A 172 -21.81 -25.37 -0.52
C MET A 172 -22.10 -26.34 -1.67
N LYS A 173 -21.49 -27.54 -1.66
CA LYS A 173 -21.56 -28.55 -2.74
C LYS A 173 -21.15 -28.03 -4.14
N ARG A 174 -20.65 -26.78 -4.25
CA ARG A 174 -20.15 -26.06 -5.42
C ARG A 174 -18.98 -25.16 -5.00
N ASP A 175 -18.04 -24.90 -5.91
CA ASP A 175 -16.89 -24.02 -5.64
C ASP A 175 -17.32 -22.55 -5.53
N LYS A 176 -17.13 -21.96 -4.34
CA LYS A 176 -17.56 -20.59 -4.01
C LYS A 176 -17.03 -19.53 -4.98
N ALA A 177 -15.81 -19.71 -5.48
CA ALA A 177 -15.17 -18.79 -6.42
C ALA A 177 -15.92 -18.64 -7.76
N LEU A 178 -16.71 -19.64 -8.17
CA LEU A 178 -17.49 -19.64 -9.41
C LEU A 178 -18.90 -19.05 -9.24
N ILE A 179 -19.32 -18.73 -8.01
CA ILE A 179 -20.65 -18.16 -7.77
C ILE A 179 -20.72 -16.77 -8.43
N SER A 180 -21.78 -16.54 -9.18
CA SER A 180 -21.99 -15.31 -9.93
C SER A 180 -22.85 -14.35 -9.11
N TYR A 181 -22.23 -13.34 -8.51
CA TYR A 181 -22.92 -12.26 -7.79
C TYR A 181 -23.19 -11.05 -8.70
N HIS A 182 -22.23 -10.71 -9.57
CA HIS A 182 -22.27 -9.50 -10.42
C HIS A 182 -22.30 -9.85 -11.92
N GLY A 183 -23.04 -10.90 -12.29
CA GLY A 183 -23.08 -11.41 -13.67
C GLY A 183 -21.76 -12.05 -14.15
N LYS A 184 -20.83 -12.30 -13.23
CA LYS A 184 -19.54 -12.99 -13.45
C LYS A 184 -19.11 -13.70 -12.15
N PRO A 185 -18.20 -14.69 -12.23
CA PRO A 185 -17.64 -15.33 -11.04
C PRO A 185 -17.11 -14.30 -10.04
N HIS A 186 -17.43 -14.44 -8.75
CA HIS A 186 -17.05 -13.45 -7.73
C HIS A 186 -15.55 -13.23 -7.64
N ALA A 187 -14.76 -14.30 -7.79
CA ALA A 187 -13.31 -14.21 -7.82
C ALA A 187 -12.80 -13.29 -8.95
N GLN A 188 -13.50 -13.30 -10.10
CA GLN A 188 -13.21 -12.39 -11.21
C GLN A 188 -13.58 -10.93 -10.85
N TYR A 189 -14.71 -10.72 -10.18
CA TYR A 189 -15.12 -9.39 -9.73
C TYR A 189 -14.12 -8.77 -8.74
N ILE A 190 -13.72 -9.52 -7.70
CA ILE A 190 -12.69 -9.09 -6.74
C ILE A 190 -11.38 -8.77 -7.47
N ARG A 191 -10.98 -9.64 -8.42
CA ARG A 191 -9.78 -9.43 -9.22
C ARG A 191 -9.82 -8.12 -10.01
N GLU A 192 -10.94 -7.78 -10.63
CA GLU A 192 -11.10 -6.54 -11.40
C GLU A 192 -10.93 -5.30 -10.51
N ILE A 193 -11.43 -5.33 -9.27
CA ILE A 193 -11.20 -4.26 -8.28
C ILE A 193 -9.71 -4.16 -7.95
N LEU A 194 -9.08 -5.27 -7.55
CA LEU A 194 -7.66 -5.31 -7.18
C LEU A 194 -6.73 -4.87 -8.31
N LYS A 195 -7.07 -5.17 -9.57
CA LYS A 195 -6.26 -4.82 -10.75
C LYS A 195 -6.08 -3.31 -10.95
N ASN A 196 -6.94 -2.49 -10.34
CA ASN A 196 -6.79 -1.03 -10.36
C ASN A 196 -5.68 -0.53 -9.42
N HIS A 197 -5.18 -1.38 -8.53
CA HIS A 197 -4.20 -1.03 -7.50
C HIS A 197 -2.94 -1.88 -7.55
N CYS A 198 -3.04 -3.13 -8.00
CA CYS A 198 -1.95 -4.10 -8.07
C CYS A 198 -1.31 -4.16 -9.46
N GLN A 199 -0.02 -4.51 -9.53
CA GLN A 199 0.68 -4.73 -10.80
C GLN A 199 0.16 -5.96 -11.54
N GLU A 200 -0.15 -7.02 -10.78
CA GLU A 200 -0.86 -8.22 -11.25
C GLU A 200 -1.69 -8.77 -10.09
N VAL A 201 -2.75 -9.50 -10.41
CA VAL A 201 -3.62 -10.15 -9.43
C VAL A 201 -3.75 -11.63 -9.75
N TYR A 202 -3.39 -12.45 -8.79
CA TYR A 202 -3.38 -13.90 -8.87
C TYR A 202 -4.59 -14.50 -8.14
N LEU A 203 -5.05 -15.65 -8.61
CA LEU A 203 -5.89 -16.57 -7.85
C LEU A 203 -5.00 -17.58 -7.12
N SER A 204 -5.30 -17.93 -5.87
CA SER A 204 -4.69 -19.09 -5.18
C SER A 204 -5.55 -20.33 -5.41
N ALA A 205 -4.93 -21.37 -5.98
CA ALA A 205 -5.62 -22.59 -6.38
C ALA A 205 -4.68 -23.80 -6.39
N GLN A 206 -5.26 -25.00 -6.29
CA GLN A 206 -4.56 -26.24 -6.58
C GLN A 206 -4.26 -26.36 -8.08
N GLN A 207 -3.28 -27.21 -8.41
CA GLN A 207 -2.95 -27.51 -9.79
C GLN A 207 -4.20 -27.99 -10.55
N ASP A 208 -4.44 -27.40 -11.72
CA ASP A 208 -5.54 -27.70 -12.64
C ASP A 208 -6.96 -27.53 -12.05
N GLN A 209 -7.09 -26.90 -10.88
CA GLN A 209 -8.38 -26.73 -10.19
C GLN A 209 -9.44 -26.03 -11.06
N TRP A 210 -9.00 -25.10 -11.91
CA TRP A 210 -9.88 -24.28 -12.74
C TRP A 210 -9.97 -24.73 -14.20
N ALA A 211 -9.39 -25.88 -14.56
CA ALA A 211 -9.43 -26.39 -15.93
C ALA A 211 -10.87 -26.53 -16.43
N GLY A 212 -11.15 -25.98 -17.62
CA GLY A 212 -12.49 -25.97 -18.22
C GLY A 212 -13.47 -24.96 -17.62
N THR A 213 -13.02 -24.07 -16.72
CA THR A 213 -13.87 -23.03 -16.10
C THR A 213 -13.52 -21.63 -16.60
N ALA A 214 -14.38 -20.66 -16.29
CA ALA A 214 -14.11 -19.24 -16.59
C ALA A 214 -12.84 -18.68 -15.93
N LEU A 215 -12.31 -19.36 -14.91
CA LEU A 215 -11.11 -18.93 -14.16
C LEU A 215 -9.80 -19.51 -14.73
N GLU A 216 -9.85 -20.48 -15.66
CA GLU A 216 -8.68 -21.21 -16.17
C GLU A 216 -7.58 -20.29 -16.72
N LYS A 217 -7.98 -19.22 -17.41
CA LYS A 217 -7.06 -18.29 -18.09
C LYS A 217 -6.53 -17.19 -17.17
N LEU A 218 -6.97 -17.14 -15.92
CA LEU A 218 -6.56 -16.08 -14.99
C LEU A 218 -5.20 -16.43 -14.36
N PRO A 219 -4.34 -15.43 -14.10
CA PRO A 219 -3.07 -15.65 -13.43
C PRO A 219 -3.28 -16.37 -12.10
N THR A 220 -2.54 -17.46 -11.89
CA THR A 220 -2.72 -18.33 -10.74
C THR A 220 -1.39 -18.52 -10.01
N VAL A 221 -1.42 -18.42 -8.68
CA VAL A 221 -0.40 -18.94 -7.78
C VAL A 221 -0.84 -20.36 -7.42
N VAL A 222 -0.06 -21.35 -7.86
CA VAL A 222 -0.33 -22.75 -7.51
C VAL A 222 0.07 -22.95 -6.06
N ASP A 223 -0.86 -23.45 -5.26
CA ASP A 223 -0.63 -23.73 -3.85
C ASP A 223 0.47 -24.80 -3.69
N SER A 224 1.61 -24.41 -3.14
CA SER A 224 2.72 -25.34 -2.90
C SER A 224 2.35 -26.33 -1.79
N ARG A 225 2.59 -27.62 -2.00
CA ARG A 225 2.50 -28.61 -0.92
C ARG A 225 3.61 -28.31 0.08
N VAL A 226 3.28 -27.66 1.19
CA VAL A 226 4.24 -27.45 2.28
C VAL A 226 4.31 -28.73 3.10
N THR A 227 5.43 -29.44 3.01
CA THR A 227 5.66 -30.73 3.70
C THR A 227 6.50 -30.61 4.97
N SER A 228 6.74 -29.40 5.49
CA SER A 228 7.75 -29.17 6.53
C SER A 228 7.17 -29.02 7.94
N GLY A 229 7.42 -30.02 8.79
CA GLY A 229 7.24 -29.99 10.24
C GLY A 229 7.08 -31.41 10.85
N PRO A 230 7.45 -31.65 12.12
CA PRO A 230 7.37 -32.98 12.76
C PRO A 230 5.92 -33.51 12.89
N ALA A 231 4.92 -32.68 12.62
CA ALA A 231 3.55 -33.08 12.35
C ALA A 231 3.37 -33.32 10.85
N SER A 232 3.66 -34.54 10.41
CA SER A 232 3.43 -35.06 9.06
C SER A 232 1.93 -35.13 8.72
N GLY A 233 1.28 -34.00 8.52
CA GLY A 233 -0.09 -33.88 8.05
C GLY A 233 -0.20 -32.90 6.89
N ASP A 234 -1.12 -33.14 5.96
CA ASP A 234 -1.45 -32.21 4.88
C ASP A 234 -1.77 -30.82 5.47
N VAL A 235 -0.92 -29.82 5.21
CA VAL A 235 -1.23 -28.42 5.52
C VAL A 235 -2.35 -27.97 4.61
N ARG A 236 -3.47 -27.50 5.19
CA ARG A 236 -4.65 -27.05 4.44
C ARG A 236 -5.07 -25.65 4.85
N GLY A 237 -5.79 -24.98 3.96
CA GLY A 237 -6.44 -23.70 4.22
C GLY A 237 -5.67 -22.50 3.67
N PRO A 238 -6.16 -21.28 3.96
CA PRO A 238 -5.72 -20.06 3.27
C PRO A 238 -4.24 -19.71 3.46
N ILE A 239 -3.60 -20.20 4.53
CA ILE A 239 -2.19 -19.98 4.81
C ILE A 239 -1.28 -20.51 3.67
N VAL A 240 -1.69 -21.60 3.01
CA VAL A 240 -0.93 -22.19 1.89
C VAL A 240 -0.90 -21.23 0.71
N GLY A 241 -2.03 -20.64 0.36
CA GLY A 241 -2.11 -19.63 -0.70
C GLY A 241 -1.27 -18.39 -0.40
N ILE A 242 -1.31 -17.90 0.85
CA ILE A 242 -0.52 -16.75 1.30
C ILE A 242 0.98 -17.04 1.19
N LEU A 243 1.45 -18.19 1.71
CA LEU A 243 2.86 -18.59 1.64
C LEU A 243 3.32 -18.83 0.20
N SER A 244 2.46 -19.41 -0.64
CA SER A 244 2.76 -19.64 -2.07
C SER A 244 2.91 -18.32 -2.82
N ALA A 245 2.11 -17.31 -2.46
CA ALA A 245 2.24 -15.95 -3.00
C ALA A 245 3.59 -15.32 -2.61
N PHE A 246 3.98 -15.40 -1.33
CA PHE A 246 5.30 -14.95 -0.87
C PHE A 246 6.45 -15.74 -1.49
N ALA A 247 6.28 -17.04 -1.77
CA ALA A 247 7.29 -17.82 -2.46
C ALA A 247 7.48 -17.34 -3.91
N LYS A 248 6.39 -16.93 -4.59
CA LYS A 248 6.43 -16.41 -5.96
C LYS A 248 7.04 -15.02 -6.05
N HIS A 249 6.68 -14.11 -5.13
CA HIS A 249 7.23 -12.75 -5.05
C HIS A 249 7.62 -12.42 -3.60
N PRO A 250 8.87 -12.71 -3.20
CA PRO A 250 9.30 -12.65 -1.80
C PRO A 250 9.46 -11.23 -1.25
N ASP A 251 9.81 -10.27 -2.12
CA ASP A 251 10.07 -8.88 -1.74
C ASP A 251 8.88 -7.95 -2.00
N ALA A 252 7.72 -8.50 -2.33
CA ALA A 252 6.52 -7.73 -2.68
C ALA A 252 5.52 -7.61 -1.53
N HIS A 253 4.77 -6.51 -1.54
CA HIS A 253 3.55 -6.36 -0.76
C HIS A 253 2.42 -7.17 -1.42
N TRP A 254 1.50 -7.70 -0.61
CA TRP A 254 0.38 -8.53 -1.05
C TRP A 254 -0.95 -8.05 -0.47
N LEU A 255 -1.89 -7.65 -1.35
CA LEU A 255 -3.29 -7.49 -0.99
C LEU A 255 -3.98 -8.85 -1.09
N VAL A 256 -4.32 -9.45 0.05
CA VAL A 256 -4.94 -10.77 0.16
C VAL A 256 -6.42 -10.61 0.48
N VAL A 257 -7.28 -11.22 -0.33
CA VAL A 257 -8.74 -11.13 -0.23
C VAL A 257 -9.37 -12.51 -0.41
N ALA A 258 -10.25 -12.94 0.48
CA ALA A 258 -11.05 -14.15 0.29
C ALA A 258 -12.18 -13.96 -0.72
N CYS A 259 -12.45 -15.02 -1.47
CA CYS A 259 -13.49 -15.02 -2.50
C CYS A 259 -14.94 -15.06 -1.96
N ASP A 260 -15.17 -15.06 -0.65
CA ASP A 260 -16.49 -15.08 -0.02
C ASP A 260 -16.91 -13.73 0.59
N LEU A 261 -16.12 -12.68 0.38
CA LEU A 261 -16.44 -11.30 0.77
C LEU A 261 -17.29 -10.64 -0.31
N ILE A 262 -18.62 -10.81 -0.22
CA ILE A 262 -19.54 -10.42 -1.30
C ILE A 262 -19.70 -8.90 -1.45
N HIS A 263 -19.49 -8.15 -0.38
CA HIS A 263 -19.59 -6.69 -0.37
C HIS A 263 -18.24 -5.99 -0.61
N PHE A 264 -17.22 -6.75 -1.03
CA PHE A 264 -15.89 -6.22 -1.34
C PHE A 264 -15.96 -5.18 -2.46
N ASN A 265 -15.31 -4.03 -2.24
CA ASN A 265 -15.36 -2.90 -3.16
C ASN A 265 -14.06 -2.09 -3.12
N SER A 266 -13.93 -1.08 -3.99
CA SER A 266 -12.72 -0.25 -4.08
C SER A 266 -12.38 0.48 -2.78
N ARG A 267 -13.38 0.91 -2.00
CA ARG A 267 -13.17 1.61 -0.73
C ARG A 267 -12.47 0.72 0.30
N THR A 268 -12.74 -0.59 0.26
CA THR A 268 -12.04 -1.59 1.08
C THR A 268 -10.52 -1.56 0.81
N VAL A 269 -10.13 -1.52 -0.47
CA VAL A 269 -8.72 -1.50 -0.88
C VAL A 269 -8.07 -0.15 -0.57
N GLU A 270 -8.77 0.94 -0.86
CA GLU A 270 -8.29 2.30 -0.65
C GLU A 270 -7.98 2.57 0.83
N ASN A 271 -8.84 2.12 1.75
CA ASN A 271 -8.61 2.26 3.19
C ASN A 271 -7.40 1.46 3.68
N LEU A 272 -7.21 0.22 3.20
CA LEU A 272 -6.03 -0.60 3.51
C LEU A 272 -4.74 0.07 3.03
N LEU A 273 -4.76 0.60 1.80
CA LEU A 273 -3.62 1.32 1.23
C LEU A 273 -3.33 2.63 1.98
N ALA A 274 -4.36 3.43 2.29
CA ALA A 274 -4.23 4.68 3.01
C ALA A 274 -3.65 4.50 4.42
N SER A 275 -3.87 3.32 5.00
CA SER A 275 -3.35 2.94 6.32
C SER A 275 -2.15 1.98 6.23
N HIS A 276 -1.54 1.83 5.06
CA HIS A 276 -0.40 0.96 4.89
C HIS A 276 0.82 1.49 5.66
N ASP A 277 1.40 0.62 6.48
CA ASP A 277 2.70 0.85 7.12
C ASP A 277 3.75 -0.08 6.48
N PRO A 278 4.70 0.43 5.69
CA PRO A 278 5.71 -0.40 5.03
C PRO A 278 6.72 -0.99 6.02
N ALA A 279 6.83 -0.44 7.23
CA ALA A 279 7.68 -0.98 8.28
C ALA A 279 7.00 -2.13 9.05
N GLY A 280 5.66 -2.20 9.02
CA GLY A 280 4.87 -3.21 9.73
C GLY A 280 4.78 -4.55 9.01
N VAL A 281 4.08 -5.50 9.63
CA VAL A 281 3.83 -6.83 9.05
C VAL A 281 2.59 -6.84 8.16
N ALA A 282 1.51 -6.20 8.61
CA ALA A 282 0.24 -6.19 7.91
C ALA A 282 -0.59 -4.95 8.26
N THR A 283 -1.43 -4.51 7.34
CA THR A 283 -2.58 -3.65 7.60
C THR A 283 -3.85 -4.47 7.35
N ALA A 284 -4.73 -4.57 8.34
CA ALA A 284 -5.93 -5.40 8.27
C ALA A 284 -7.12 -4.74 8.97
N TYR A 285 -8.34 -5.12 8.59
CA TYR A 285 -9.53 -4.62 9.26
C TYR A 285 -9.77 -5.29 10.61
N ARG A 286 -10.40 -4.59 11.54
CA ARG A 286 -10.98 -5.19 12.74
C ARG A 286 -12.22 -6.00 12.37
N ASN A 287 -12.23 -7.26 12.74
CA ASN A 287 -13.41 -8.11 12.67
C ASN A 287 -14.44 -7.62 13.71
N SER A 288 -15.64 -7.26 13.25
CA SER A 288 -16.68 -6.63 14.07
C SER A 288 -17.29 -7.55 15.13
N GLU A 289 -17.18 -8.87 14.97
CA GLU A 289 -17.78 -9.84 15.91
C GLU A 289 -16.80 -10.34 16.96
N LYS A 290 -15.53 -10.51 16.58
CA LYS A 290 -14.56 -11.31 17.35
C LYS A 290 -13.28 -10.55 17.70
N ASP A 291 -13.28 -9.24 17.46
CA ASP A 291 -12.25 -8.25 17.81
C ASP A 291 -10.81 -8.71 17.49
N PHE A 292 -10.60 -9.17 16.25
CA PHE A 292 -9.29 -9.56 15.75
C PHE A 292 -9.00 -8.96 14.37
N ALA A 293 -7.74 -8.89 13.97
CA ALA A 293 -7.36 -8.45 12.63
C ALA A 293 -7.77 -9.48 11.56
N GLU A 294 -8.65 -9.11 10.64
CA GLU A 294 -9.18 -9.95 9.56
C GLU A 294 -8.07 -10.33 8.56
N PRO A 295 -7.53 -11.56 8.62
CA PRO A 295 -6.37 -11.94 7.80
C PRO A 295 -6.74 -12.19 6.33
N LEU A 296 -8.02 -12.42 6.04
CA LEU A 296 -8.48 -12.74 4.69
C LEU A 296 -8.98 -11.50 3.93
N CYS A 297 -8.73 -10.31 4.48
CA CYS A 297 -8.87 -9.02 3.81
C CYS A 297 -7.81 -8.07 4.37
N ALA A 298 -6.56 -8.27 3.94
CA ALA A 298 -5.41 -7.59 4.52
C ALA A 298 -4.35 -7.25 3.46
N LEU A 299 -3.58 -6.20 3.73
CA LEU A 299 -2.36 -5.86 3.02
C LEU A 299 -1.17 -6.34 3.84
N TYR A 300 -0.41 -7.29 3.31
CA TYR A 300 0.79 -7.84 3.94
C TYR A 300 2.07 -7.27 3.33
N THR A 301 3.07 -7.02 4.17
CA THR A 301 4.42 -6.69 3.73
C THR A 301 5.28 -7.95 3.61
N PRO A 302 6.48 -7.89 3.00
CA PRO A 302 7.41 -9.01 2.99
C PRO A 302 7.77 -9.57 4.37
N ALA A 303 7.69 -8.75 5.43
CA ALA A 303 7.93 -9.20 6.79
C ALA A 303 6.91 -10.27 7.25
N ALA A 304 5.70 -10.29 6.67
CA ALA A 304 4.69 -11.30 6.98
C ALA A 304 5.11 -12.71 6.56
N ARG A 305 6.02 -12.88 5.59
CA ARG A 305 6.51 -14.19 5.18
C ARG A 305 7.10 -14.95 6.37
N SER A 306 8.05 -14.34 7.08
CA SER A 306 8.68 -14.96 8.24
C SER A 306 7.67 -15.28 9.34
N LEU A 307 6.69 -14.40 9.55
CA LEU A 307 5.61 -14.63 10.52
C LEU A 307 4.78 -15.88 10.17
N PHE A 308 4.29 -15.98 8.93
CA PHE A 308 3.49 -17.13 8.50
C PHE A 308 4.30 -18.43 8.46
N THR A 309 5.58 -18.38 8.08
CA THR A 309 6.47 -19.54 8.08
C THR A 309 6.70 -20.06 9.51
N ALA A 310 7.08 -19.19 10.45
CA ALA A 310 7.30 -19.57 11.84
C ALA A 310 6.04 -20.12 12.51
N ALA A 311 4.88 -19.52 12.20
CA ALA A 311 3.60 -20.01 12.70
C ALA A 311 3.30 -21.44 12.20
N LEU A 312 3.56 -21.71 10.92
CA LEU A 312 3.36 -23.04 10.35
C LEU A 312 4.31 -24.08 10.96
N GLU A 313 5.58 -23.74 11.16
CA GLU A 313 6.57 -24.60 11.85
C GLU A 313 6.16 -24.92 13.29
N SER A 314 5.44 -23.99 13.93
CA SER A 314 4.84 -24.17 15.26
C SER A 314 3.49 -24.89 15.25
N GLY A 315 3.04 -25.40 14.10
CA GLY A 315 1.77 -26.12 13.94
C GLY A 315 0.52 -25.22 13.82
N ILE A 316 0.68 -23.91 13.68
CA ILE A 316 -0.43 -22.96 13.54
C ILE A 316 -0.75 -22.73 12.06
N GLN A 317 -1.85 -23.32 11.61
CA GLN A 317 -2.29 -23.22 10.20
C GLN A 317 -3.38 -22.16 9.98
N CYS A 318 -4.04 -21.68 11.04
CA CYS A 318 -5.15 -20.74 10.93
C CYS A 318 -4.63 -19.28 10.87
N PRO A 319 -4.83 -18.53 9.77
CA PRO A 319 -4.32 -17.16 9.66
C PRO A 319 -4.80 -16.22 10.77
N VAL A 320 -6.00 -16.43 11.31
CA VAL A 320 -6.52 -15.67 12.45
C VAL A 320 -5.64 -15.88 13.68
N LYS A 321 -5.24 -17.13 13.95
CA LYS A 321 -4.33 -17.45 15.06
C LYS A 321 -2.93 -16.88 14.83
N VAL A 322 -2.46 -16.87 13.57
CA VAL A 322 -1.16 -16.25 13.22
C VAL A 322 -1.14 -14.77 13.60
N LEU A 323 -2.14 -14.00 13.15
CA LEU A 323 -2.19 -12.56 13.46
C LEU A 323 -2.47 -12.29 14.94
N LYS A 324 -3.35 -13.07 15.60
CA LYS A 324 -3.58 -12.94 17.04
C LYS A 324 -2.31 -13.16 17.86
N ASN A 325 -1.56 -14.21 17.55
CA ASN A 325 -0.31 -14.50 18.26
C ASN A 325 0.73 -13.39 18.02
N ALA A 326 0.82 -12.86 16.80
CA ALA A 326 1.69 -11.73 16.49
C ALA A 326 1.29 -10.41 17.17
N GLN A 327 0.00 -10.24 17.50
CA GLN A 327 -0.49 -9.07 18.25
C GLN A 327 -0.21 -9.18 19.75
N ILE A 328 -0.29 -10.39 20.32
CA ILE A 328 -0.15 -10.63 21.76
C ILE A 328 1.33 -10.67 22.17
N HIS A 329 2.15 -11.33 21.36
CA HIS A 329 3.58 -11.40 21.60
C HIS A 329 4.23 -10.23 20.85
N GLU A 330 4.50 -9.12 21.54
CA GLU A 330 5.37 -8.03 21.07
C GLU A 330 6.78 -8.60 20.80
N ALA A 331 6.94 -9.40 19.75
CA ALA A 331 8.24 -9.84 19.32
C ALA A 331 9.02 -8.57 18.90
N PRO A 332 10.29 -8.41 19.31
CA PRO A 332 11.10 -7.24 18.94
C PRO A 332 11.19 -7.01 17.42
N GLU A 333 10.90 -8.04 16.62
CA GLU A 333 10.83 -8.00 15.15
C GLU A 333 9.41 -7.84 14.58
N ALA A 334 8.36 -8.01 15.39
CA ALA A 334 6.95 -7.79 15.03
C ALA A 334 6.62 -6.29 15.03
N ARG A 335 7.18 -5.57 14.07
CA ARG A 335 6.71 -4.23 13.71
C ARG A 335 5.21 -4.32 13.37
N GLN A 336 4.45 -3.50 14.07
CA GLN A 336 3.02 -3.66 14.40
C GLN A 336 2.12 -4.08 13.23
N ILE A 337 1.21 -5.04 13.50
CA ILE A 337 0.02 -5.22 12.67
C ILE A 337 -0.88 -4.01 12.89
N ARG A 338 -1.09 -3.22 11.84
CA ARG A 338 -1.98 -2.06 11.89
C ARG A 338 -3.42 -2.50 11.67
N VAL A 339 -4.24 -2.34 12.72
CA VAL A 339 -5.67 -2.65 12.68
C VAL A 339 -6.46 -1.39 12.40
N ILE A 340 -7.36 -1.44 11.41
CA ILE A 340 -8.26 -0.33 11.06
C ILE A 340 -9.72 -0.74 11.21
N ASP A 341 -10.57 0.20 11.56
CA ASP A 341 -12.01 -0.07 11.68
C ASP A 341 -12.70 -0.01 10.31
N GLN A 342 -13.82 -0.72 10.19
CA GLN A 342 -14.68 -0.62 9.01
C GLN A 342 -15.31 0.78 8.97
N THR A 343 -15.14 1.49 7.85
CA THR A 343 -15.78 2.80 7.64
C THR A 343 -17.10 2.63 6.91
N GLU A 344 -17.91 3.68 6.85
CA GLU A 344 -19.12 3.71 6.02
C GLU A 344 -18.85 3.18 4.60
N GLY A 345 -19.69 2.26 4.11
CA GLY A 345 -19.55 1.62 2.80
C GLY A 345 -18.53 0.47 2.73
N VAL A 346 -17.87 0.09 3.83
CA VAL A 346 -17.08 -1.14 3.93
C VAL A 346 -17.88 -2.16 4.74
N ASN A 347 -18.05 -3.36 4.17
CA ASN A 347 -18.67 -4.50 4.85
C ASN A 347 -17.87 -5.77 4.51
N LEU A 348 -17.36 -6.44 5.55
CA LEU A 348 -16.57 -7.67 5.43
C LEU A 348 -17.36 -8.94 5.82
N ALA A 349 -18.69 -8.88 5.80
CA ALA A 349 -19.51 -10.07 5.99
C ALA A 349 -19.16 -11.14 4.94
N ASN A 350 -18.94 -12.36 5.42
CA ASN A 350 -18.66 -13.51 4.58
C ASN A 350 -19.94 -14.30 4.32
N VAL A 351 -20.03 -14.91 3.14
CA VAL A 351 -21.12 -15.85 2.82
C VAL A 351 -20.63 -17.29 2.96
N ASN A 352 -21.22 -18.01 3.88
CA ASN A 352 -20.89 -19.37 4.27
C ASN A 352 -21.87 -20.40 3.70
N THR A 353 -23.13 -20.03 3.44
CA THR A 353 -24.18 -20.93 2.91
C THR A 353 -24.90 -20.37 1.67
N PHE A 354 -25.63 -21.24 0.96
CA PHE A 354 -26.47 -20.82 -0.18
C PHE A 354 -27.72 -20.08 0.29
N GLU A 355 -28.23 -20.40 1.48
CA GLU A 355 -29.35 -19.68 2.09
C GLU A 355 -28.96 -18.23 2.42
N GLU A 356 -27.78 -18.03 3.03
CA GLU A 356 -27.22 -16.69 3.25
C GLU A 356 -27.05 -15.93 1.92
N PHE A 357 -26.68 -16.61 0.83
CA PHE A 357 -26.63 -16.00 -0.49
C PHE A 357 -28.01 -15.56 -1.01
N ALA A 358 -29.02 -16.41 -0.89
CA ALA A 358 -30.37 -16.14 -1.40
C ALA A 358 -31.06 -14.97 -0.64
N GLU A 359 -30.64 -14.69 0.59
CA GLU A 359 -31.11 -13.55 1.38
C GLU A 359 -30.37 -12.23 1.06
N LEU A 360 -29.19 -12.31 0.42
CA LEU A 360 -28.31 -11.17 0.14
C LEU A 360 -28.23 -10.77 -1.34
N ALA A 361 -28.80 -11.58 -2.24
CA ALA A 361 -28.90 -11.34 -3.68
C ALA A 361 -30.24 -10.69 -4.04
#